data_AF-A0A7W9LBB5-F1
#
_entry.id   AF-A0A7W9LBB5-F1
#
_cell.length_a   1.000
_cell.length_b   1.000
_cell.length_c   1.000
_cell.angle_alpha   90.00
_cell.angle_beta   90.00
_cell.angle_gamma   90.00
#
_symmetry.space_group_name_H-M   'P 1'
#
loop_
_entity.id
_entity.type
_entity.pdbx_description
1 polymer ?
#
loop_
_entity_poly.entity_id
_entity_poly.type
_entity_poly.pdbx_seq_one_letter_code
_entity_poly.pdbx_strand_id
1 'polypeptide(L)'
;MTTVTPYRPGPRAGRDGFAQLLRAEWTKLRTVRGWMAGLTLSTLLIVLLGVLFGSGSRSSCMNGPIEVPCPPPPIGPGGEAVQDRFYFVHQQLDGDGSITVRVNNLTGQLRKPDVTPGVRNVVPGVTPWAKAGVMIKQSVRQGASYAAVMVTGSHGVRMQHDFTEDVAGRPGGAPRWLRLTRTGGTVVGEESADGSRWTRVGTARMATGKVRIGLFAASPGDLTVTSNLIGGAATASRFAEVTADMDQVSVRGVAAGGTWTRDDIGVSLEADGTPHHPGGLVRSGDTFRITGVGDIAPSQEGMPAERVLAGVLAGLVVVIVVAVAFVTAEYRRGLIRTTLLASPRRGRALAAKAVVIFVAVFVFGLVAAAVTVPVGRALLAGNGNLLAALPPLTALRLVAGTAALLAVSAVFALALGSLLRRSAVAVIAAIVAIIVPYLLATASLLPDEAARWLLRLTPAAGFAIQQTTVTYEQVTARFAPAEGFFPLAPWAGFAVLCAYAALALALAAHRLRRRDV
;
A
#
# COMPACT_ATOMS: atom_id res chain seq x y z
N MET A 1 -50.02 57.87 -49.07
CA MET A 1 -48.85 57.78 -48.16
C MET A 1 -49.15 56.71 -47.13
N THR A 2 -48.58 55.53 -47.31
CA THR A 2 -48.67 54.41 -46.34
C THR A 2 -47.38 54.42 -45.52
N THR A 3 -47.52 54.67 -44.22
CA THR A 3 -46.43 54.68 -43.25
C THR A 3 -45.96 53.24 -43.01
N VAL A 4 -44.77 52.91 -43.52
CA VAL A 4 -44.12 51.63 -43.24
C VAL A 4 -43.45 51.72 -41.87
N THR A 5 -44.01 51.02 -40.88
CA THR A 5 -43.32 50.78 -39.61
C THR A 5 -42.11 49.88 -39.84
N PRO A 6 -40.90 50.26 -39.40
CA PRO A 6 -39.72 49.43 -39.59
C PRO A 6 -39.81 48.17 -38.72
N TYR A 7 -39.72 47.01 -39.36
CA TYR A 7 -39.58 45.72 -38.70
C TYR A 7 -38.27 45.70 -37.88
N ARG A 8 -38.39 45.77 -36.54
CA ARG A 8 -37.29 45.42 -35.64
C ARG A 8 -37.33 43.91 -35.41
N PRO A 9 -36.32 43.14 -35.86
CA PRO A 9 -36.23 41.75 -35.44
C PRO A 9 -36.06 41.72 -33.92
N GLY A 10 -36.96 41.02 -33.22
CA GLY A 10 -36.77 40.74 -31.81
C GLY A 10 -35.41 40.06 -31.59
N PRO A 11 -34.72 40.32 -30.47
CA PRO A 11 -33.44 39.68 -30.20
C PRO A 11 -33.65 38.19 -30.28
N ARG A 12 -33.00 37.54 -31.26
CA ARG A 12 -32.96 36.08 -31.35
C ARG A 12 -32.46 35.62 -30.00
N ALA A 13 -33.30 34.89 -29.26
CA ALA A 13 -32.90 34.19 -28.06
C ALA A 13 -31.83 33.18 -28.49
N GLY A 14 -30.57 33.62 -28.45
CA GLY A 14 -29.42 32.76 -28.62
C GLY A 14 -29.60 31.62 -27.63
N ARG A 15 -29.60 30.39 -28.13
CA ARG A 15 -29.68 29.19 -27.30
C ARG A 15 -28.40 29.13 -26.45
N ASP A 16 -28.37 29.84 -25.31
CA ASP A 16 -27.29 29.86 -24.32
C ASP A 16 -27.20 28.51 -23.56
N GLY A 17 -27.01 27.43 -24.33
CA GLY A 17 -26.88 26.08 -23.83
C GLY A 17 -25.50 25.85 -23.23
N PHE A 18 -25.45 25.17 -22.09
CA PHE A 18 -24.19 24.78 -21.44
C PHE A 18 -23.24 24.01 -22.38
N ALA A 19 -23.80 23.22 -23.30
CA ALA A 19 -23.04 22.52 -24.34
C ALA A 19 -22.29 23.46 -25.30
N GLN A 20 -22.84 24.65 -25.62
CA GLN A 20 -22.14 25.63 -26.44
C GLN A 20 -20.99 26.28 -25.68
N LEU A 21 -21.18 26.56 -24.38
CA LEU A 21 -20.10 27.03 -23.51
C LEU A 21 -18.96 26.01 -23.41
N LEU A 22 -19.28 24.72 -23.23
CA LEU A 22 -18.27 23.66 -23.23
C LEU A 22 -17.48 23.62 -24.54
N ARG A 23 -18.16 23.70 -25.69
CA ARG A 23 -17.48 23.76 -26.99
C ARG A 23 -16.59 24.98 -27.13
N ALA A 24 -17.06 26.16 -26.70
CA ALA A 24 -16.29 27.39 -26.77
C ALA A 24 -15.01 27.29 -25.91
N GLU A 25 -15.13 26.83 -24.67
CA GLU A 25 -13.99 26.62 -23.77
C GLU A 25 -13.04 25.55 -24.27
N TRP A 26 -13.54 24.46 -24.88
CA TRP A 26 -12.72 23.43 -25.49
C TRP A 26 -11.92 23.96 -26.69
N THR A 27 -12.56 24.72 -27.58
CA THR A 27 -11.90 25.37 -28.72
C THR A 27 -10.82 26.34 -28.24
N LYS A 28 -11.09 27.10 -27.18
CA LYS A 28 -10.12 27.99 -26.56
C LYS A 28 -8.92 27.23 -26.00
N LEU A 29 -9.18 26.13 -25.28
CA LEU A 29 -8.11 25.29 -24.72
C LEU A 29 -7.16 24.79 -25.83
N ARG A 30 -7.74 24.29 -26.92
CA ARG A 30 -7.01 23.73 -28.06
C ARG A 30 -6.25 24.78 -28.87
N THR A 31 -6.79 25.98 -29.02
CA THR A 31 -6.19 27.03 -29.86
C THR A 31 -5.03 27.75 -29.18
N VAL A 32 -5.03 27.86 -27.85
CA VAL A 32 -3.93 28.49 -27.10
C VAL A 32 -2.77 27.50 -26.96
N ARG A 33 -1.78 27.61 -27.85
CA ARG A 33 -0.60 26.72 -27.90
C ARG A 33 0.08 26.52 -26.56
N GLY A 34 0.17 27.56 -25.73
CA GLY A 34 0.81 27.47 -24.41
C GLY A 34 0.12 26.51 -23.43
N TRP A 35 -1.20 26.37 -23.49
CA TRP A 35 -1.92 25.44 -22.61
C TRP A 35 -1.77 24.00 -23.06
N MET A 36 -1.89 23.74 -24.37
CA MET A 36 -1.62 22.42 -24.94
C MET A 36 -0.17 22.00 -24.70
N ALA A 37 0.79 22.89 -24.95
CA ALA A 37 2.21 22.65 -24.70
C ALA A 37 2.49 22.36 -23.21
N GLY A 38 1.80 23.03 -22.29
CA GLY A 38 1.89 22.75 -20.86
C GLY A 38 1.36 21.37 -20.48
N LEU A 39 0.19 20.97 -21.01
CA LEU A 39 -0.38 19.64 -20.73
C LEU A 39 0.49 18.51 -21.33
N THR A 40 1.04 18.72 -22.54
CA THR A 40 2.00 17.78 -23.13
C THR A 40 3.29 17.72 -22.32
N LEU A 41 3.82 18.86 -21.88
CA LEU A 41 5.02 18.91 -21.03
C LEU A 41 4.79 18.17 -19.71
N SER A 42 3.65 18.38 -19.06
CA SER A 42 3.29 17.63 -17.84
C SER A 42 3.30 16.12 -18.10
N THR A 43 2.71 15.67 -19.20
CA THR A 43 2.65 14.25 -19.57
C THR A 43 4.05 13.69 -19.79
N LEU A 44 4.89 14.42 -20.55
CA LEU A 44 6.27 14.03 -20.82
C LEU A 44 7.12 14.00 -19.54
N LEU A 45 6.95 14.96 -18.62
CA LEU A 45 7.68 14.97 -17.36
C LEU A 45 7.32 13.76 -16.48
N ILE A 46 6.03 13.40 -16.41
CA ILE A 46 5.59 12.22 -15.65
C ILE A 46 6.22 10.96 -16.22
N VAL A 47 6.14 10.78 -17.55
CA VAL A 47 6.69 9.60 -18.23
C VAL A 47 8.21 9.56 -18.12
N LEU A 48 8.89 10.65 -18.45
CA LEU A 48 10.36 10.72 -18.46
C LEU A 48 10.94 10.44 -17.07
N LEU A 49 10.40 11.07 -16.02
CA LEU A 49 10.90 10.86 -14.66
C LEU A 49 10.58 9.45 -14.14
N GLY A 50 9.44 8.87 -14.51
CA GLY A 50 9.12 7.49 -14.16
C GLY A 50 10.00 6.46 -14.87
N VAL A 51 10.30 6.68 -16.15
CA VAL A 51 11.26 5.88 -16.94
C VAL A 51 12.66 6.03 -16.35
N LEU A 52 13.09 7.26 -16.05
CA LEU A 52 14.38 7.53 -15.43
C LEU A 52 14.53 6.78 -14.10
N PHE A 53 13.51 6.87 -13.24
CA PHE A 53 13.48 6.14 -11.97
C PHE A 53 13.60 4.63 -12.17
N GLY A 54 12.82 4.05 -13.08
CA GLY A 54 12.87 2.61 -13.37
C GLY A 54 14.22 2.16 -13.93
N SER A 55 14.81 2.96 -14.82
CA SER A 55 16.11 2.68 -15.44
C SER A 55 17.30 2.82 -14.50
N GLY A 56 17.23 3.75 -13.54
CA GLY A 56 18.31 4.03 -12.58
C GLY A 56 18.28 3.15 -11.33
N SER A 57 17.15 2.51 -11.03
CA SER A 57 17.00 1.66 -9.85
C SER A 57 17.40 0.22 -10.15
N ARG A 58 18.36 -0.31 -9.40
CA ARG A 58 18.83 -1.70 -9.48
C ARG A 58 18.82 -2.33 -8.09
N SER A 59 18.51 -3.62 -8.04
CA SER A 59 18.60 -4.40 -6.81
C SER A 59 19.47 -5.61 -7.04
N SER A 60 20.30 -5.90 -6.06
CA SER A 60 21.23 -7.01 -6.06
C SER A 60 21.37 -7.54 -4.64
N CYS A 61 21.69 -8.82 -4.55
CA CYS A 61 21.92 -9.54 -3.32
C CYS A 61 23.36 -10.06 -3.33
N MET A 62 23.93 -10.25 -2.15
CA MET A 62 25.28 -10.84 -2.05
C MET A 62 25.16 -12.36 -1.93
N ASN A 63 25.98 -13.07 -2.70
CA ASN A 63 26.26 -14.49 -2.50
C ASN A 63 27.75 -14.64 -2.22
N GLY A 64 28.13 -14.58 -0.94
CA GLY A 64 29.51 -14.41 -0.53
C GLY A 64 30.06 -13.06 -1.03
N PRO A 65 31.22 -13.03 -1.72
CA PRO A 65 31.80 -11.79 -2.23
C PRO A 65 31.23 -11.33 -3.58
N ILE A 66 30.32 -12.11 -4.18
CA ILE A 66 29.79 -11.86 -5.53
C ILE A 66 28.37 -11.29 -5.43
N GLU A 67 28.14 -10.22 -6.18
CA GLU A 67 26.83 -9.62 -6.36
C GLU A 67 26.00 -10.44 -7.37
N VAL A 68 24.83 -10.90 -6.95
CA VAL A 68 23.90 -11.73 -7.74
C VAL A 68 22.51 -11.12 -7.76
N PRO A 69 21.66 -11.45 -8.76
CA PRO A 69 20.24 -11.09 -8.71
C PRO A 69 19.59 -11.66 -7.44
N CYS A 70 18.75 -10.85 -6.78
CA CYS A 70 18.02 -11.32 -5.62
C CYS A 70 17.04 -12.44 -6.03
N PRO A 71 17.01 -13.57 -5.30
CA PRO A 71 16.05 -14.62 -5.58
C PRO A 71 14.62 -14.07 -5.44
N PRO A 72 13.68 -14.45 -6.32
CA PRO A 72 12.29 -14.05 -6.16
C PRO A 72 11.74 -14.62 -4.85
N PRO A 73 10.86 -13.90 -4.15
CA PRO A 73 10.22 -14.43 -2.96
C PRO A 73 9.37 -15.65 -3.32
N PRO A 74 9.18 -16.60 -2.38
CA PRO A 74 8.26 -17.70 -2.60
C PRO A 74 6.84 -17.15 -2.83
N ILE A 75 6.07 -17.88 -3.64
CA ILE A 75 4.71 -17.50 -4.01
C ILE A 75 3.73 -18.41 -3.28
N GLY A 76 2.79 -17.80 -2.56
CA GLY A 76 1.71 -18.48 -1.87
C GLY A 76 0.63 -19.01 -2.80
N PRO A 77 -0.35 -19.76 -2.28
CA PRO A 77 -1.40 -20.40 -3.07
C PRO A 77 -2.33 -19.40 -3.78
N GLY A 78 -2.43 -18.16 -3.31
CA GLY A 78 -3.20 -17.10 -3.97
C GLY A 78 -2.41 -16.30 -5.02
N GLY A 79 -1.14 -16.63 -5.25
CA GLY A 79 -0.26 -15.92 -6.19
C GLY A 79 0.45 -14.70 -5.60
N GLU A 80 0.29 -14.44 -4.30
CA GLU A 80 0.99 -13.40 -3.55
C GLU A 80 2.43 -13.80 -3.18
N ALA A 81 3.32 -12.82 -3.03
CA ALA A 81 4.62 -13.05 -2.43
C ALA A 81 4.46 -13.32 -0.94
N VAL A 82 5.18 -14.30 -0.40
CA VAL A 82 5.09 -14.70 1.02
C VAL A 82 6.46 -14.78 1.67
N GLN A 83 6.48 -14.67 3.00
CA GLN A 83 7.56 -15.15 3.83
C GLN A 83 7.15 -16.52 4.36
N ASP A 84 7.97 -17.53 4.09
CA ASP A 84 7.75 -18.89 4.55
C ASP A 84 9.08 -19.44 5.04
N ARG A 85 9.53 -18.92 6.19
CA ARG A 85 10.76 -19.34 6.86
C ARG A 85 10.46 -19.69 8.31
N PHE A 86 10.65 -20.94 8.66
CA PHE A 86 10.35 -21.45 10.00
C PHE A 86 10.89 -22.87 10.21
N TYR A 87 10.97 -23.27 11.47
CA TYR A 87 11.37 -24.64 11.82
C TYR A 87 10.15 -25.54 11.99
N PHE A 88 10.13 -26.68 11.30
CA PHE A 88 8.97 -27.58 11.24
C PHE A 88 9.33 -29.01 11.65
N VAL A 89 8.68 -29.52 12.69
CA VAL A 89 8.82 -30.89 13.17
C VAL A 89 7.51 -31.62 12.89
N HIS A 90 7.50 -32.57 11.96
CA HIS A 90 6.26 -33.07 11.36
C HIS A 90 6.28 -34.56 11.06
N GLN A 91 5.09 -35.09 10.81
CA GLN A 91 4.83 -36.41 10.27
C GLN A 91 3.98 -36.27 9.00
N GLN A 92 4.05 -37.26 8.12
CA GLN A 92 3.09 -37.35 7.01
C GLN A 92 1.70 -37.68 7.55
N LEU A 93 0.65 -37.07 7.00
CA LEU A 93 -0.73 -37.44 7.26
C LEU A 93 -1.43 -37.77 5.94
N ASP A 94 -1.93 -39.00 5.83
CA ASP A 94 -2.63 -39.49 4.65
C ASP A 94 -4.15 -39.50 4.95
N GLY A 95 -4.82 -38.41 4.58
CA GLY A 95 -6.26 -38.21 4.77
C GLY A 95 -6.62 -37.42 6.03
N ASP A 96 -7.62 -37.91 6.76
CA ASP A 96 -8.20 -37.27 7.95
C ASP A 96 -7.34 -37.55 9.19
N GLY A 97 -7.29 -36.59 10.09
CA GLY A 97 -6.50 -36.71 11.31
C GLY A 97 -6.50 -35.45 12.15
N SER A 98 -5.86 -35.51 13.31
CA SER A 98 -5.75 -34.37 14.21
C SER A 98 -4.43 -34.37 14.94
N ILE A 99 -3.92 -33.19 15.29
CA ILE A 99 -2.82 -33.02 16.23
C ILE A 99 -3.31 -32.18 17.41
N THR A 100 -2.96 -32.57 18.62
CA THR A 100 -3.19 -31.83 19.86
C THR A 100 -1.87 -31.64 20.59
N VAL A 101 -1.65 -30.45 21.14
CA VAL A 101 -0.46 -30.12 21.93
C VAL A 101 -0.82 -29.17 23.06
N ARG A 102 -0.04 -29.17 24.14
CA ARG A 102 0.01 -28.05 25.09
C ARG A 102 1.31 -27.28 24.89
N VAL A 103 1.20 -26.01 24.51
CA VAL A 103 2.32 -25.07 24.51
C VAL A 103 2.46 -24.57 25.94
N ASN A 104 3.53 -24.92 26.64
CA ASN A 104 3.75 -24.58 28.05
C ASN A 104 4.31 -23.18 28.21
N ASN A 105 5.31 -22.84 27.39
CA ASN A 105 6.02 -21.57 27.47
C ASN A 105 6.48 -21.14 26.07
N LEU A 106 6.64 -19.82 25.91
CA LEU A 106 7.15 -19.17 24.71
C LEU A 106 8.20 -18.14 25.14
N THR A 107 9.47 -18.43 24.88
CA THR A 107 10.61 -17.56 25.16
C THR A 107 11.30 -17.18 23.85
N GLY A 108 12.26 -16.25 23.89
CA GLY A 108 12.95 -15.81 22.68
C GLY A 108 14.20 -15.02 22.98
N GLN A 109 15.00 -14.80 21.95
CA GLN A 109 16.22 -14.00 22.01
C GLN A 109 16.22 -12.95 20.92
N LEU A 110 16.70 -11.75 21.25
CA LEU A 110 16.82 -10.62 20.34
C LEU A 110 18.27 -10.20 20.20
N ARG A 111 18.68 -9.89 18.97
CA ARG A 111 20.00 -9.33 18.67
C ARG A 111 19.97 -7.81 18.79
N LYS A 112 20.59 -7.26 19.83
CA LYS A 112 20.71 -5.80 19.99
C LYS A 112 22.05 -5.32 19.41
N PRO A 113 22.19 -4.00 19.10
CA PRO A 113 23.48 -3.45 18.70
C PRO A 113 24.58 -3.82 19.70
N ASP A 114 25.76 -4.17 19.20
CA ASP A 114 26.89 -4.54 20.04
C ASP A 114 27.34 -3.33 20.87
N VAL A 115 27.37 -3.50 22.19
CA VAL A 115 27.87 -2.49 23.13
C VAL A 115 29.40 -2.55 23.22
N THR A 116 29.96 -3.76 23.05
CA THR A 116 31.40 -4.02 23.02
C THR A 116 31.75 -4.60 21.65
N PRO A 117 32.69 -4.00 20.89
CA PRO A 117 33.10 -4.52 19.59
C PRO A 117 33.49 -6.01 19.66
N GLY A 118 32.91 -6.82 18.78
CA GLY A 118 33.16 -8.27 18.71
C GLY A 118 32.42 -9.13 19.73
N VAL A 119 31.73 -8.53 20.73
CA VAL A 119 30.91 -9.28 21.70
C VAL A 119 29.45 -9.17 21.31
N ARG A 120 28.85 -10.32 21.01
CA ARG A 120 27.44 -10.37 20.61
C ARG A 120 26.52 -9.98 21.77
N ASN A 121 25.90 -8.80 21.70
CA ASN A 121 24.76 -8.42 22.53
C ASN A 121 23.48 -9.19 22.14
N VAL A 122 23.18 -10.26 22.86
CA VAL A 122 21.95 -11.06 22.74
C VAL A 122 21.20 -11.00 24.07
N VAL A 123 19.92 -10.63 24.03
CA VAL A 123 19.10 -10.43 25.22
C VAL A 123 17.80 -11.25 25.14
N PRO A 124 17.23 -11.70 26.26
CA PRO A 124 15.90 -12.30 26.27
C PRO A 124 14.84 -11.34 25.73
N GLY A 125 13.96 -11.83 24.85
CA GLY A 125 12.85 -11.06 24.31
C GLY A 125 12.10 -11.82 23.23
N VAL A 126 10.78 -11.63 23.18
CA VAL A 126 9.88 -12.28 22.21
C VAL A 126 9.24 -11.20 21.36
N THR A 127 9.31 -11.33 20.03
CA THR A 127 8.63 -10.36 19.16
C THR A 127 7.11 -10.52 19.24
N PRO A 128 6.33 -9.45 19.04
CA PRO A 128 4.86 -9.51 19.18
C PRO A 128 4.19 -10.61 18.35
N TRP A 129 4.76 -10.88 17.17
CA TRP A 129 4.30 -11.88 16.20
C TRP A 129 5.22 -13.10 16.11
N ALA A 130 6.05 -13.37 17.12
CA ALA A 130 6.66 -14.69 17.29
C ALA A 130 5.55 -15.74 17.42
N LYS A 131 5.70 -16.88 16.75
CA LYS A 131 4.66 -17.89 16.53
C LYS A 131 5.18 -19.27 16.95
N ALA A 132 4.41 -20.00 17.74
CA ALA A 132 4.64 -21.42 17.94
C ALA A 132 3.34 -22.19 18.20
N GLY A 133 3.22 -23.38 17.61
CA GLY A 133 2.02 -24.20 17.79
C GLY A 133 2.02 -25.40 16.85
N VAL A 134 0.82 -25.73 16.35
CA VAL A 134 0.60 -26.87 15.44
C VAL A 134 0.22 -26.40 14.05
N MET A 135 0.63 -27.18 13.05
CA MET A 135 0.41 -26.87 11.65
C MET A 135 0.06 -28.12 10.85
N ILE A 136 -0.82 -27.95 9.87
CA ILE A 136 -1.00 -28.84 8.72
C ILE A 136 -0.55 -28.09 7.47
N LYS A 137 0.48 -28.58 6.78
CA LYS A 137 1.03 -27.95 5.57
C LYS A 137 1.06 -28.95 4.43
N GLN A 138 0.72 -28.51 3.22
CA GLN A 138 0.63 -29.40 2.05
C GLN A 138 1.97 -30.07 1.72
N SER A 139 3.09 -29.37 1.88
CA SER A 139 4.45 -29.93 1.73
C SER A 139 5.48 -29.06 2.45
N VAL A 140 6.73 -29.51 2.52
CA VAL A 140 7.84 -28.71 3.08
C VAL A 140 8.39 -27.64 2.11
N ARG A 141 7.79 -27.49 0.91
CA ARG A 141 8.15 -26.40 0.00
C ARG A 141 7.68 -25.06 0.53
N GLN A 142 8.52 -24.04 0.37
CA GLN A 142 8.13 -22.66 0.63
C GLN A 142 6.92 -22.25 -0.24
N GLY A 143 6.00 -21.48 0.33
CA GLY A 143 4.77 -21.04 -0.34
C GLY A 143 3.66 -22.08 -0.40
N ALA A 144 3.90 -23.32 0.07
CA ALA A 144 2.85 -24.34 0.09
C ALA A 144 1.72 -23.98 1.07
N SER A 145 0.47 -24.22 0.65
CA SER A 145 -0.74 -24.01 1.46
C SER A 145 -0.61 -24.67 2.84
N TYR A 146 -1.09 -23.98 3.87
CA TYR A 146 -1.03 -24.43 5.25
C TYR A 146 -2.21 -23.90 6.06
N ALA A 147 -2.51 -24.58 7.17
CA ALA A 147 -3.33 -24.08 8.25
C ALA A 147 -2.61 -24.34 9.58
N ALA A 148 -2.51 -23.31 10.41
CA ALA A 148 -1.86 -23.38 11.71
C ALA A 148 -2.74 -22.76 12.79
N VAL A 149 -2.68 -23.30 14.01
CA VAL A 149 -3.12 -22.59 15.21
C VAL A 149 -1.93 -22.49 16.15
N MET A 150 -1.69 -21.29 16.66
CA MET A 150 -0.49 -20.96 17.41
C MET A 150 -0.76 -20.03 18.57
N VAL A 151 0.12 -20.09 19.58
CA VAL A 151 0.31 -18.99 20.51
C VAL A 151 1.26 -17.99 19.86
N THR A 152 0.98 -16.71 20.05
CA THR A 152 1.87 -15.61 19.61
C THR A 152 2.54 -14.91 20.79
N GLY A 153 3.61 -14.15 20.53
CA GLY A 153 4.33 -13.39 21.56
C GLY A 153 3.44 -12.44 22.36
N SER A 154 2.56 -11.68 21.70
CA SER A 154 1.64 -10.75 22.38
C SER A 154 0.26 -10.60 21.74
N HIS A 155 -0.07 -11.37 20.71
CA HIS A 155 -1.34 -11.27 19.96
C HIS A 155 -2.33 -12.40 20.27
N GLY A 156 -2.13 -13.11 21.37
CA GLY A 156 -3.01 -14.20 21.81
C GLY A 156 -2.82 -15.50 21.02
N VAL A 157 -3.86 -16.34 21.04
CA VAL A 157 -3.97 -17.48 20.14
C VAL A 157 -4.48 -16.99 18.78
N ARG A 158 -3.88 -17.51 17.70
CA ARG A 158 -4.22 -17.16 16.32
C ARG A 158 -4.37 -18.41 15.49
N MET A 159 -5.33 -18.40 14.57
CA MET A 159 -5.39 -19.36 13.48
C MET A 159 -5.04 -18.65 12.18
N GLN A 160 -3.95 -19.06 11.56
CA GLN A 160 -3.46 -18.50 10.30
C GLN A 160 -3.47 -19.57 9.21
N HIS A 161 -3.86 -19.21 8.00
CA HIS A 161 -3.80 -20.12 6.86
C HIS A 161 -3.51 -19.37 5.57
N ASP A 162 -2.87 -20.06 4.63
CA ASP A 162 -2.53 -19.55 3.29
C ASP A 162 -1.90 -18.16 3.32
N PHE A 163 -1.11 -17.90 4.38
CA PHE A 163 -0.34 -16.67 4.64
C PHE A 163 -1.18 -15.42 4.91
N THR A 164 -2.23 -15.16 4.14
CA THR A 164 -3.01 -13.92 4.18
C THR A 164 -4.13 -13.92 5.21
N GLU A 165 -4.65 -15.09 5.57
CA GLU A 165 -5.82 -15.21 6.44
C GLU A 165 -5.40 -15.36 7.91
N ASP A 166 -5.99 -14.56 8.79
CA ASP A 166 -5.78 -14.58 10.24
C ASP A 166 -7.13 -14.49 10.97
N VAL A 167 -7.32 -15.36 11.97
CA VAL A 167 -8.48 -15.33 12.86
C VAL A 167 -8.00 -15.33 14.31
N ALA A 168 -8.47 -14.32 15.05
CA ALA A 168 -8.18 -14.18 16.48
C ALA A 168 -8.92 -15.23 17.32
N GLY A 169 -8.18 -15.94 18.17
CA GLY A 169 -8.71 -16.71 19.29
C GLY A 169 -8.76 -15.86 20.56
N ARG A 170 -8.66 -16.52 21.72
CA ARG A 170 -8.63 -15.86 23.01
C ARG A 170 -7.34 -15.06 23.21
N PRO A 171 -7.42 -13.92 23.92
CA PRO A 171 -6.23 -13.20 24.35
C PRO A 171 -5.43 -14.01 25.39
N GLY A 172 -4.16 -13.65 25.54
CA GLY A 172 -3.22 -14.28 26.47
C GLY A 172 -2.27 -15.28 25.80
N GLY A 173 -1.16 -15.59 26.48
CA GLY A 173 -0.11 -16.47 25.97
C GLY A 173 -0.16 -17.88 26.55
N ALA A 174 0.94 -18.60 26.41
CA ALA A 174 1.17 -19.90 27.03
C ALA A 174 1.05 -19.83 28.58
N PRO A 175 0.58 -20.89 29.27
CA PRO A 175 0.26 -22.19 28.71
C PRO A 175 -1.11 -22.23 28.00
N ARG A 176 -1.16 -22.91 26.84
CA ARG A 176 -2.38 -23.10 26.04
C ARG A 176 -2.38 -24.45 25.34
N TRP A 177 -3.53 -25.12 25.33
CA TRP A 177 -3.78 -26.29 24.52
C TRP A 177 -4.27 -25.88 23.14
N LEU A 178 -3.73 -26.51 22.12
CA LEU A 178 -4.00 -26.25 20.71
C LEU A 178 -4.34 -27.54 20.00
N ARG A 179 -5.30 -27.50 19.07
CA ARG A 179 -5.69 -28.64 18.25
C ARG A 179 -5.97 -28.21 16.82
N LEU A 180 -5.49 -28.99 15.86
CA LEU A 180 -5.94 -28.95 14.48
C LEU A 180 -6.56 -30.29 14.12
N THR A 181 -7.74 -30.25 13.51
CA THR A 181 -8.46 -31.43 13.02
C THR A 181 -8.76 -31.26 11.54
N ARG A 182 -8.27 -32.18 10.71
CA ARG A 182 -8.58 -32.26 9.28
C ARG A 182 -9.63 -33.32 9.01
N THR A 183 -10.66 -32.93 8.28
CA THR A 183 -11.71 -33.82 7.78
C THR A 183 -12.01 -33.46 6.32
N GLY A 184 -11.64 -34.36 5.41
CA GLY A 184 -11.59 -34.11 3.97
C GLY A 184 -10.72 -32.90 3.63
N GLY A 185 -11.31 -31.92 2.96
CA GLY A 185 -10.66 -30.65 2.61
C GLY A 185 -10.79 -29.54 3.67
N THR A 186 -11.33 -29.84 4.87
CA THR A 186 -11.56 -28.83 5.91
C THR A 186 -10.62 -29.05 7.08
N VAL A 187 -9.97 -27.98 7.54
CA VAL A 187 -9.15 -27.97 8.76
C VAL A 187 -9.79 -27.05 9.78
N VAL A 188 -10.06 -27.56 10.97
CA VAL A 188 -10.61 -26.81 12.10
C VAL A 188 -9.51 -26.59 13.13
N GLY A 189 -9.27 -25.34 13.51
CA GLY A 189 -8.38 -24.96 14.59
C GLY A 189 -9.15 -24.68 15.87
N GLU A 190 -8.68 -25.24 16.97
CA GLU A 190 -9.31 -25.15 18.28
C GLU A 190 -8.26 -24.87 19.36
N GLU A 191 -8.70 -24.23 20.44
CA GLU A 191 -7.88 -23.95 21.62
C GLU A 191 -8.59 -24.37 22.90
N SER A 192 -7.82 -24.60 23.96
CA SER A 192 -8.34 -24.85 25.30
C SER A 192 -7.38 -24.32 26.38
N ALA A 193 -7.94 -23.86 27.49
CA ALA A 193 -7.17 -23.48 28.67
C ALA A 193 -6.81 -24.70 29.53
N ASP A 194 -7.65 -25.74 29.52
CA ASP A 194 -7.56 -26.89 30.41
C ASP A 194 -7.34 -28.24 29.69
N GLY A 195 -7.41 -28.25 28.36
CA GLY A 195 -7.25 -29.45 27.52
C GLY A 195 -8.52 -30.30 27.39
N SER A 196 -9.59 -29.95 28.11
CA SER A 196 -10.87 -30.67 28.15
C SER A 196 -12.00 -29.92 27.43
N ARG A 197 -12.08 -28.59 27.59
CA ARG A 197 -13.09 -27.73 26.97
C ARG A 197 -12.49 -26.99 25.78
N TRP A 198 -12.89 -27.38 24.59
CA TRP A 198 -12.35 -26.85 23.34
C TRP A 198 -13.24 -25.73 22.79
N THR A 199 -12.61 -24.63 22.39
CA THR A 199 -13.26 -23.52 21.68
C THR A 199 -12.68 -23.48 20.27
N ARG A 200 -13.55 -23.41 19.26
CA ARG A 200 -13.10 -23.23 17.87
C ARG A 200 -12.54 -21.82 17.69
N VAL A 201 -11.34 -21.72 17.12
CA VAL A 201 -10.70 -20.45 16.71
C VAL A 201 -11.13 -20.13 15.27
N GLY A 202 -11.03 -21.09 14.35
CA GLY A 202 -11.39 -20.88 12.95
C GLY A 202 -11.45 -22.15 12.12
N THR A 203 -11.70 -21.98 10.82
CA THR A 203 -11.70 -23.06 9.82
C THR A 203 -10.97 -22.62 8.57
N ALA A 204 -10.18 -23.50 7.98
CA ALA A 204 -9.50 -23.31 6.71
C ALA A 204 -9.89 -24.41 5.71
N ARG A 205 -9.79 -24.11 4.41
CA ARG A 205 -9.92 -25.12 3.36
C ARG A 205 -8.55 -25.45 2.78
N MET A 206 -8.31 -26.73 2.53
CA MET A 206 -7.06 -27.22 1.95
C MET A 206 -7.37 -28.32 0.94
N ALA A 207 -6.49 -28.49 -0.05
CA ALA A 207 -6.60 -29.59 -1.00
C ALA A 207 -6.59 -30.96 -0.29
N THR A 208 -7.35 -31.91 -0.83
CA THR A 208 -7.34 -33.31 -0.36
C THR A 208 -6.07 -34.01 -0.82
N GLY A 209 -5.47 -34.84 0.03
CA GLY A 209 -4.24 -35.57 -0.30
C GLY A 209 -3.26 -35.65 0.88
N LYS A 210 -2.05 -36.14 0.59
CA LYS A 210 -0.97 -36.27 1.58
C LYS A 210 -0.51 -34.90 2.04
N VAL A 211 -0.41 -34.70 3.35
CA VAL A 211 0.06 -33.45 3.96
C VAL A 211 1.12 -33.75 5.02
N ARG A 212 1.69 -32.70 5.61
CA ARG A 212 2.54 -32.75 6.80
C ARG A 212 1.77 -32.16 7.97
N ILE A 213 1.73 -32.89 9.08
CA ILE A 213 1.11 -32.44 10.33
C ILE A 213 2.17 -32.41 11.42
N GLY A 214 2.25 -31.32 12.20
CA GLY A 214 3.37 -31.17 13.12
C GLY A 214 3.36 -29.93 13.99
N LEU A 215 4.48 -29.76 14.68
CA LEU A 215 4.81 -28.64 15.55
C LEU A 215 5.73 -27.68 14.80
N PHE A 216 5.60 -26.38 15.07
CA PHE A 216 6.45 -25.38 14.42
C PHE A 216 6.79 -24.19 15.33
N ALA A 217 7.85 -23.48 14.96
CA ALA A 217 8.25 -22.21 15.56
C ALA A 217 8.77 -21.25 14.48
N ALA A 218 8.39 -19.98 14.57
CA ALA A 218 8.82 -18.90 13.68
C ALA A 218 8.88 -17.58 14.45
N SER A 219 9.88 -16.75 14.21
CA SER A 219 9.99 -15.41 14.80
C SER A 219 10.35 -14.38 13.74
N PRO A 220 9.43 -13.46 13.38
CA PRO A 220 9.81 -12.32 12.56
C PRO A 220 10.86 -11.48 13.30
N GLY A 221 11.65 -10.73 12.54
CA GLY A 221 12.67 -9.84 13.11
C GLY A 221 12.07 -8.78 14.04
N ASP A 222 12.87 -8.33 15.00
CA ASP A 222 12.53 -7.24 15.91
C ASP A 222 12.65 -5.91 15.17
N LEU A 223 11.52 -5.44 14.63
CA LEU A 223 11.44 -4.16 13.93
C LEU A 223 11.60 -3.02 14.94
N THR A 224 12.66 -2.25 14.74
CA THR A 224 12.95 -1.06 15.55
C THR A 224 12.95 0.18 14.67
N VAL A 225 12.32 1.23 15.17
CA VAL A 225 12.21 2.53 14.51
C VAL A 225 12.89 3.55 15.40
N THR A 226 13.97 4.15 14.90
CA THR A 226 14.66 5.25 15.59
C THR A 226 14.29 6.55 14.89
N SER A 227 13.54 7.42 15.56
CA SER A 227 13.11 8.71 15.03
C SER A 227 13.91 9.89 15.60
N ASN A 228 14.17 10.89 14.77
CA ASN A 228 14.79 12.15 15.20
C ASN A 228 13.72 13.22 15.50
N LEU A 229 14.04 14.18 16.37
CA LEU A 229 13.14 15.25 16.82
C LEU A 229 12.61 16.16 15.70
N ILE A 230 13.38 16.37 14.64
CA ILE A 230 13.08 17.32 13.55
C ILE A 230 12.52 16.59 12.30
N GLY A 231 12.31 15.26 12.39
CA GLY A 231 11.96 14.40 11.25
C GLY A 231 13.10 13.46 10.87
N GLY A 232 12.76 12.41 10.14
CA GLY A 232 13.66 11.31 9.80
C GLY A 232 13.48 10.16 10.78
N ALA A 233 13.27 8.95 10.26
CA ALA A 233 13.39 7.75 11.06
C ALA A 233 14.12 6.66 10.29
N ALA A 234 14.95 5.91 11.01
CA ALA A 234 15.62 4.73 10.50
C ALA A 234 14.87 3.49 11.01
N THR A 235 14.51 2.60 10.10
CA THR A 235 13.97 1.28 10.41
C THR A 235 15.09 0.25 10.34
N ALA A 236 15.21 -0.58 11.37
CA ALA A 236 16.07 -1.75 11.36
C ALA A 236 15.27 -2.96 11.84
N SER A 237 15.29 -4.03 11.04
CA SER A 237 14.83 -5.35 11.47
C SER A 237 16.00 -6.09 12.08
N ARG A 238 15.93 -6.37 13.37
CA ARG A 238 17.00 -7.09 14.10
C ARG A 238 16.68 -8.57 14.13
N PHE A 239 17.72 -9.41 14.18
CA PHE A 239 17.53 -10.84 14.36
C PHE A 239 16.73 -11.12 15.64
N ALA A 240 15.77 -12.03 15.50
CA ALA A 240 14.94 -12.51 16.59
C ALA A 240 14.69 -14.01 16.38
N GLU A 241 14.72 -14.76 17.47
CA GLU A 241 14.36 -16.18 17.51
C GLU A 241 13.33 -16.42 18.61
N VAL A 242 12.49 -17.44 18.42
CA VAL A 242 11.54 -17.90 19.42
C VAL A 242 11.81 -19.35 19.76
N THR A 243 11.70 -19.69 21.04
CA THR A 243 11.76 -21.06 21.55
C THR A 243 10.46 -21.38 22.29
N ALA A 244 9.83 -22.48 21.93
CA ALA A 244 8.62 -22.97 22.58
C ALA A 244 8.85 -24.33 23.22
N ASP A 245 8.37 -24.48 24.45
CA ASP A 245 8.31 -25.76 25.15
C ASP A 245 6.90 -26.33 24.99
N MET A 246 6.80 -27.50 24.35
CA MET A 246 5.54 -28.13 24.02
C MET A 246 5.50 -29.57 24.55
N ASP A 247 4.42 -29.96 25.21
CA ASP A 247 4.22 -31.32 25.70
C ASP A 247 2.82 -31.84 25.37
N GLN A 248 2.52 -33.06 25.83
CA GLN A 248 1.22 -33.71 25.60
C GLN A 248 0.84 -33.79 24.10
N VAL A 249 1.86 -33.98 23.26
CA VAL A 249 1.73 -34.06 21.80
C VAL A 249 1.04 -35.38 21.44
N SER A 250 -0.13 -35.30 20.81
CA SER A 250 -0.86 -36.47 20.32
C SER A 250 -1.33 -36.25 18.88
N VAL A 251 -1.11 -37.26 18.03
CA VAL A 251 -1.52 -37.27 16.62
C VAL A 251 -2.48 -38.43 16.39
N ARG A 252 -3.58 -38.19 15.67
CA ARG A 252 -4.60 -39.17 15.28
C ARG A 252 -4.84 -39.10 13.76
N GLY A 253 -5.34 -40.18 13.15
CA GLY A 253 -5.44 -40.32 11.70
C GLY A 253 -4.32 -41.19 11.14
N VAL A 254 -4.42 -41.70 9.90
CA VAL A 254 -3.51 -42.72 9.32
C VAL A 254 -2.10 -42.16 9.10
N ALA A 255 -1.39 -42.13 10.22
CA ALA A 255 0.04 -41.99 10.52
C ALA A 255 0.25 -41.82 12.05
N ALA A 256 -0.75 -42.09 12.91
CA ALA A 256 -0.57 -42.17 14.36
C ALA A 256 0.49 -43.25 14.68
N GLY A 257 1.74 -42.80 14.90
CA GLY A 257 2.93 -43.67 15.04
C GLY A 257 4.02 -43.46 13.99
N GLY A 258 3.89 -42.48 13.08
CA GLY A 258 4.92 -42.13 12.11
C GLY A 258 6.19 -41.55 12.74
N THR A 259 7.32 -41.73 12.07
CA THR A 259 8.59 -41.13 12.49
C THR A 259 8.53 -39.61 12.34
N TRP A 260 8.88 -38.88 13.40
CA TRP A 260 9.03 -37.43 13.35
C TRP A 260 10.22 -37.05 12.46
N THR A 261 9.95 -36.23 11.44
CA THR A 261 10.96 -35.58 10.59
C THR A 261 11.06 -34.10 10.94
N ARG A 262 12.17 -33.47 10.53
CA ARG A 262 12.44 -32.05 10.81
C ARG A 262 12.97 -31.37 9.56
N ASP A 263 12.43 -30.19 9.28
CA ASP A 263 12.84 -29.34 8.16
C ASP A 263 12.95 -27.90 8.65
N ASP A 264 14.05 -27.24 8.29
CA ASP A 264 14.23 -25.81 8.48
C ASP A 264 13.84 -25.12 7.18
N ILE A 265 12.55 -24.83 7.04
CA ILE A 265 11.95 -24.36 5.80
C ILE A 265 12.44 -22.94 5.55
N GLY A 266 12.97 -22.68 4.35
CA GLY A 266 13.42 -21.34 3.95
C GLY A 266 14.71 -20.86 4.64
N VAL A 267 15.48 -21.75 5.26
CA VAL A 267 16.76 -21.41 5.86
C VAL A 267 17.72 -20.87 4.80
N SER A 268 18.36 -19.74 5.10
CA SER A 268 19.42 -19.20 4.26
C SER A 268 20.67 -20.04 4.47
N LEU A 269 21.43 -20.30 3.41
CA LEU A 269 22.70 -21.01 3.50
C LEU A 269 23.86 -20.00 3.40
N GLU A 270 24.91 -20.24 4.17
CA GLU A 270 26.19 -19.56 4.03
C GLU A 270 26.91 -20.04 2.76
N ALA A 271 27.99 -19.36 2.38
CA ALA A 271 28.74 -19.68 1.16
C ALA A 271 29.35 -21.10 1.18
N ASP A 272 29.56 -21.67 2.38
CA ASP A 272 30.04 -23.05 2.59
C ASP A 272 28.90 -24.09 2.60
N GLY A 273 27.66 -23.66 2.38
CA GLY A 273 26.47 -24.51 2.39
C GLY A 273 25.91 -24.79 3.78
N THR A 274 26.49 -24.25 4.85
CA THR A 274 25.96 -24.41 6.21
C THR A 274 24.72 -23.54 6.43
N PRO A 275 23.72 -24.00 7.20
CA PRO A 275 22.56 -23.17 7.52
C PRO A 275 22.93 -21.93 8.34
N HIS A 276 22.50 -20.76 7.87
CA HIS A 276 22.66 -19.49 8.56
C HIS A 276 21.51 -19.26 9.55
N HIS A 277 21.83 -19.30 10.85
CA HIS A 277 20.87 -19.28 11.96
C HIS A 277 19.81 -20.40 11.84
N PRO A 278 20.21 -21.67 11.98
CA PRO A 278 19.27 -22.78 11.90
C PRO A 278 18.33 -22.81 13.11
N GLY A 279 17.10 -23.23 12.87
CA GLY A 279 16.20 -23.65 13.94
C GLY A 279 16.67 -24.94 14.61
N GLY A 280 16.01 -25.32 15.70
CA GLY A 280 16.45 -26.42 16.54
C GLY A 280 15.31 -27.21 17.17
N LEU A 281 15.61 -28.47 17.47
CA LEU A 281 14.76 -29.36 18.26
C LEU A 281 15.59 -30.03 19.35
N VAL A 282 15.17 -29.86 20.60
CA VAL A 282 15.66 -30.62 21.75
C VAL A 282 14.48 -31.39 22.35
N ARG A 283 14.61 -32.71 22.46
CA ARG A 283 13.59 -33.57 23.07
C ARG A 283 14.04 -34.04 24.45
N SER A 284 13.21 -33.84 25.46
CA SER A 284 13.43 -34.32 26.82
C SER A 284 12.14 -34.98 27.32
N GLY A 285 12.13 -36.32 27.38
CA GLY A 285 10.91 -37.09 27.61
C GLY A 285 9.84 -36.80 26.55
N ASP A 286 8.67 -36.35 27.02
CA ASP A 286 7.51 -35.98 26.20
C ASP A 286 7.50 -34.50 25.79
N THR A 287 8.50 -33.73 26.20
CA THR A 287 8.60 -32.31 25.88
C THR A 287 9.46 -32.09 24.64
N PHE A 288 8.89 -31.38 23.67
CA PHE A 288 9.53 -30.85 22.48
C PHE A 288 9.88 -29.38 22.73
N ARG A 289 11.18 -29.07 22.81
CA ARG A 289 11.68 -27.71 22.80
C ARG A 289 12.08 -27.35 21.37
N ILE A 290 11.33 -26.46 20.74
CA ILE A 290 11.50 -26.08 19.34
C ILE A 290 11.92 -24.63 19.25
N THR A 291 13.00 -24.36 18.54
CA THR A 291 13.52 -23.01 18.26
C THR A 291 13.37 -22.71 16.78
N GLY A 292 12.87 -21.51 16.44
CA GLY A 292 12.67 -21.10 15.07
C GLY A 292 12.89 -19.61 14.83
N VAL A 293 13.23 -19.30 13.58
CA VAL A 293 13.52 -17.96 13.06
C VAL A 293 12.74 -17.73 11.76
N GLY A 294 12.61 -16.49 11.33
CA GLY A 294 11.86 -16.13 10.13
C GLY A 294 10.36 -16.02 10.39
N ASP A 295 9.57 -15.81 9.35
CA ASP A 295 8.13 -15.63 9.50
C ASP A 295 7.34 -16.49 8.50
N ILE A 296 6.07 -16.70 8.85
CA ILE A 296 5.05 -17.34 8.02
C ILE A 296 3.92 -16.32 7.84
N ALA A 297 4.03 -15.50 6.81
CA ALA A 297 3.14 -14.35 6.59
C ALA A 297 3.20 -13.86 5.13
N PRO A 298 2.32 -12.96 4.70
CA PRO A 298 2.44 -12.33 3.39
C PRO A 298 3.70 -11.47 3.36
N SER A 299 4.42 -11.51 2.24
CA SER A 299 5.60 -10.67 2.08
C SER A 299 5.19 -9.25 1.74
N GLN A 300 5.71 -8.30 2.51
CA GLN A 300 5.66 -6.87 2.20
C GLN A 300 6.92 -6.41 1.46
N GLU A 301 7.77 -7.35 1.04
CA GLU A 301 8.96 -7.05 0.27
C GLU A 301 8.61 -6.74 -1.19
N GLY A 302 9.34 -5.79 -1.75
CA GLY A 302 9.18 -5.36 -3.13
C GLY A 302 8.76 -3.90 -3.24
N MET A 303 9.19 -3.26 -4.32
CA MET A 303 8.87 -1.87 -4.57
C MET A 303 7.38 -1.73 -4.91
N PRO A 304 6.64 -0.87 -4.19
CA PRO A 304 5.23 -0.64 -4.50
C PRO A 304 5.10 0.08 -5.84
N ALA A 305 4.01 -0.22 -6.56
CA ALA A 305 3.85 0.17 -7.96
C ALA A 305 3.83 1.69 -8.16
N GLU A 306 3.33 2.43 -7.19
CA GLU A 306 3.24 3.89 -7.19
C GLU A 306 4.61 4.59 -7.20
N ARG A 307 5.72 3.93 -6.84
CA ARG A 307 7.05 4.57 -6.88
C ARG A 307 7.46 5.00 -8.29
N VAL A 308 7.02 4.30 -9.34
CA VAL A 308 7.29 4.70 -10.73
C VAL A 308 6.58 6.00 -11.12
N LEU A 309 5.60 6.44 -10.33
CA LEU A 309 4.86 7.69 -10.52
C LEU A 309 5.51 8.89 -9.81
N ALA A 310 6.79 8.80 -9.42
CA ALA A 310 7.53 9.92 -8.82
C ALA A 310 7.45 11.22 -9.66
N GLY A 311 7.35 11.10 -10.98
CA GLY A 311 7.18 12.23 -11.91
C GLY A 311 5.85 13.00 -11.80
N VAL A 312 4.84 12.45 -11.09
CA VAL A 312 3.53 13.08 -10.90
C VAL A 312 3.64 14.44 -10.23
N LEU A 313 4.58 14.64 -9.29
CA LEU A 313 4.78 15.94 -8.66
C LEU A 313 5.22 17.02 -9.64
N ALA A 314 6.20 16.70 -10.50
CA ALA A 314 6.69 17.63 -11.51
C ALA A 314 5.60 17.97 -12.53
N GLY A 315 4.85 16.95 -12.98
CA GLY A 315 3.68 17.16 -13.85
C GLY A 315 2.60 18.01 -13.20
N LEU A 316 2.29 17.75 -11.93
CA LEU A 316 1.27 18.48 -11.17
C LEU A 316 1.58 19.98 -11.05
N VAL A 317 2.86 20.37 -10.86
CA VAL A 317 3.25 21.78 -10.88
C VAL A 317 2.85 22.44 -12.20
N VAL A 318 3.15 21.80 -13.33
CA VAL A 318 2.80 22.32 -14.67
C VAL A 318 1.29 22.39 -14.85
N VAL A 319 0.56 21.35 -14.40
CA VAL A 319 -0.92 21.33 -14.42
C VAL A 319 -1.51 22.48 -13.61
N ILE A 320 -1.00 22.76 -12.40
CA ILE A 320 -1.44 23.88 -11.57
C ILE A 320 -1.25 25.20 -12.31
N VAL A 321 -0.08 25.41 -12.92
CA VAL A 321 0.22 26.63 -13.68
C VAL A 321 -0.74 26.79 -14.86
N VAL A 322 -0.96 25.72 -15.64
CA VAL A 322 -1.89 25.75 -16.79
C VAL A 322 -3.32 26.03 -16.33
N ALA A 323 -3.80 25.37 -15.27
CA ALA A 323 -5.16 25.53 -14.75
C ALA A 323 -5.43 26.94 -14.21
N VAL A 324 -4.47 27.52 -13.49
CA VAL A 324 -4.55 28.92 -13.04
C VAL A 324 -4.50 29.87 -14.24
N ALA A 325 -3.60 29.64 -15.20
CA ALA A 325 -3.48 30.47 -16.40
C ALA A 325 -4.76 30.43 -17.27
N PHE A 326 -5.45 29.29 -17.30
CA PHE A 326 -6.69 29.08 -18.06
C PHE A 326 -7.78 30.09 -17.70
N VAL A 327 -7.87 30.47 -16.42
CA VAL A 327 -8.84 31.47 -15.93
C VAL A 327 -8.21 32.87 -15.82
N THR A 328 -6.99 32.99 -15.29
CA THR A 328 -6.35 34.28 -15.00
C THR A 328 -5.93 35.06 -16.26
N ALA A 329 -5.71 34.37 -17.39
CA ALA A 329 -5.39 35.04 -18.65
C ALA A 329 -6.53 35.93 -19.17
N GLU A 330 -7.78 35.66 -18.82
CA GLU A 330 -8.93 36.50 -19.18
C GLU A 330 -8.97 37.78 -18.35
N TYR A 331 -8.67 37.68 -17.06
CA TYR A 331 -8.56 38.84 -16.16
C TYR A 331 -7.43 39.77 -16.61
N ARG A 332 -6.27 39.21 -16.98
CA ARG A 332 -5.12 40.01 -17.41
C ARG A 332 -5.37 40.79 -18.71
N ARG A 333 -6.16 40.22 -19.64
CA ARG A 333 -6.45 40.84 -20.95
C ARG A 333 -7.78 41.60 -20.97
N GLY A 334 -8.46 41.75 -19.84
CA GLY A 334 -9.80 42.38 -19.76
C GLY A 334 -10.93 41.62 -20.47
N LEU A 335 -10.65 40.43 -21.01
CA LEU A 335 -11.60 39.62 -21.79
C LEU A 335 -12.73 39.03 -20.93
N ILE A 336 -12.60 39.04 -19.60
CA ILE A 336 -13.65 38.56 -18.70
C ILE A 336 -14.97 39.32 -18.91
N ARG A 337 -14.92 40.62 -19.24
CA ARG A 337 -16.13 41.43 -19.49
C ARG A 337 -16.87 40.94 -20.73
N THR A 338 -16.17 40.60 -21.81
CA THR A 338 -16.81 40.10 -23.03
C THR A 338 -17.39 38.70 -22.83
N THR A 339 -16.76 37.85 -22.02
CA THR A 339 -17.29 36.52 -21.69
C THR A 339 -18.57 36.60 -20.86
N LEU A 340 -18.61 37.54 -19.90
CA LEU A 340 -19.78 37.74 -19.03
C LEU A 340 -20.93 38.46 -19.75
N LEU A 341 -20.64 39.30 -20.75
CA LEU A 341 -21.66 39.90 -21.62
C LEU A 341 -22.30 38.85 -22.55
N ALA A 342 -21.51 37.88 -23.03
CA ALA A 342 -22.00 36.80 -23.87
C ALA A 342 -22.73 35.69 -23.10
N SER A 343 -22.50 35.54 -21.78
CA SER A 343 -23.21 34.57 -20.94
C SER A 343 -23.59 35.17 -19.58
N PRO A 344 -24.84 35.62 -19.40
CA PRO A 344 -25.26 36.33 -18.18
C PRO A 344 -25.23 35.44 -16.92
N ARG A 345 -25.25 34.10 -17.07
CA ARG A 345 -25.17 33.15 -15.96
C ARG A 345 -23.72 32.86 -15.57
N ARG A 346 -23.10 33.80 -14.84
CA ARG A 346 -21.67 33.80 -14.42
C ARG A 346 -21.17 32.46 -13.83
N GLY A 347 -22.02 31.72 -13.12
CA GLY A 347 -21.68 30.40 -12.56
C GLY A 347 -21.56 29.28 -13.59
N ARG A 348 -22.31 29.34 -14.71
CA ARG A 348 -22.25 28.33 -15.78
C ARG A 348 -20.95 28.41 -16.57
N ALA A 349 -20.42 29.62 -16.78
CA ALA A 349 -19.13 29.80 -17.44
C ALA A 349 -17.99 29.19 -16.61
N LEU A 350 -17.98 29.41 -15.28
CA LEU A 350 -16.98 28.80 -14.40
C LEU A 350 -17.10 27.26 -14.39
N ALA A 351 -18.31 26.73 -14.32
CA ALA A 351 -18.54 25.28 -14.38
C ALA A 351 -18.07 24.68 -15.71
N ALA A 352 -18.32 25.36 -16.85
CA ALA A 352 -17.85 24.91 -18.15
C ALA A 352 -16.32 24.85 -18.21
N LYS A 353 -15.63 25.88 -17.68
CA LYS A 353 -14.17 25.88 -17.57
C LYS A 353 -13.63 24.76 -16.68
N ALA A 354 -14.26 24.53 -15.53
CA ALA A 354 -13.89 23.47 -14.61
C ALA A 354 -14.04 22.08 -15.26
N VAL A 355 -15.13 21.83 -15.98
CA VAL A 355 -15.35 20.56 -16.71
C VAL A 355 -14.32 20.39 -17.82
N VAL A 356 -14.05 21.44 -18.61
CA VAL A 356 -13.08 21.36 -19.71
C VAL A 356 -11.67 21.08 -19.20
N ILE A 357 -11.21 21.80 -18.17
CA ILE A 357 -9.87 21.55 -17.61
C ILE A 357 -9.78 20.17 -16.96
N PHE A 358 -10.83 19.74 -16.26
CA PHE A 358 -10.92 18.41 -15.66
C PHE A 358 -10.74 17.33 -16.73
N VAL A 359 -11.56 17.36 -17.78
CA VAL A 359 -11.52 16.35 -18.86
C VAL A 359 -10.17 16.36 -19.56
N ALA A 360 -9.64 17.53 -19.90
CA ALA A 360 -8.35 17.63 -20.57
C ALA A 360 -7.22 17.04 -19.70
N VAL A 361 -7.09 17.50 -18.45
CA VAL A 361 -6.04 17.02 -17.54
C VAL A 361 -6.22 15.54 -17.22
N PHE A 362 -7.46 15.05 -17.09
CA PHE A 362 -7.74 13.63 -16.91
C PHE A 362 -7.22 12.80 -18.09
N VAL A 363 -7.49 13.20 -19.34
CA VAL A 363 -7.00 12.47 -20.53
C VAL A 363 -5.48 12.46 -20.59
N PHE A 364 -4.82 13.61 -20.42
CA PHE A 364 -3.35 13.68 -20.43
C PHE A 364 -2.72 12.90 -19.27
N GLY A 365 -3.28 13.01 -18.06
CA GLY A 365 -2.84 12.26 -16.88
C GLY A 365 -3.07 10.76 -17.02
N LEU A 366 -4.15 10.34 -17.68
CA LEU A 366 -4.45 8.94 -17.96
C LEU A 366 -3.42 8.36 -18.92
N VAL A 367 -3.10 9.06 -20.00
CA VAL A 367 -2.03 8.66 -20.93
C VAL A 367 -0.69 8.57 -20.19
N ALA A 368 -0.35 9.58 -19.39
CA ALA A 368 0.90 9.58 -18.62
C ALA A 368 0.99 8.35 -17.70
N ALA A 369 -0.03 8.09 -16.88
CA ALA A 369 -0.03 6.99 -15.93
C ALA A 369 -0.11 5.61 -16.62
N ALA A 370 -0.92 5.49 -17.68
CA ALA A 370 -1.07 4.25 -18.45
C ALA A 370 0.22 3.83 -19.17
N VAL A 371 1.08 4.79 -19.53
CA VAL A 371 2.42 4.50 -20.07
C VAL A 371 3.42 4.26 -18.94
N THR A 372 3.45 5.13 -17.93
CA THR A 372 4.49 5.11 -16.89
C THR A 372 4.45 3.86 -16.02
N VAL A 373 3.25 3.40 -15.63
CA VAL A 373 3.11 2.24 -14.73
C VAL A 373 3.66 0.95 -15.36
N PRO A 374 3.25 0.51 -16.57
CA PRO A 374 3.79 -0.71 -17.16
C PRO A 374 5.25 -0.58 -17.57
N VAL A 375 5.65 0.54 -18.18
CA VAL A 375 7.04 0.73 -18.64
C VAL A 375 8.00 0.81 -17.45
N GLY A 376 7.68 1.60 -16.43
CA GLY A 376 8.49 1.73 -15.23
C GLY A 376 8.64 0.41 -14.48
N ARG A 377 7.55 -0.37 -14.35
CA ARG A 377 7.61 -1.70 -13.73
C ARG A 377 8.41 -2.70 -14.56
N ALA A 378 8.27 -2.71 -15.88
CA ALA A 378 9.05 -3.58 -16.75
C ALA A 378 10.56 -3.29 -16.64
N LEU A 379 10.94 -2.01 -16.57
CA LEU A 379 12.33 -1.60 -16.35
C LEU A 379 12.84 -2.02 -14.98
N LEU A 380 12.06 -1.79 -13.91
CA LEU A 380 12.43 -2.21 -12.57
C LEU A 380 12.64 -3.73 -12.47
N ALA A 381 11.72 -4.52 -13.05
CA ALA A 381 11.84 -5.97 -13.10
C ALA A 381 13.06 -6.43 -13.91
N GLY A 382 13.31 -5.81 -15.07
CA GLY A 382 14.50 -6.08 -15.89
C GLY A 382 15.82 -5.73 -15.19
N ASN A 383 15.78 -4.79 -14.24
CA ASN A 383 16.91 -4.37 -13.41
C ASN A 383 17.04 -5.17 -12.09
N GLY A 384 16.33 -6.30 -11.95
CA GLY A 384 16.43 -7.18 -10.79
C GLY A 384 15.69 -6.70 -9.54
N ASN A 385 14.89 -5.63 -9.63
CA ASN A 385 14.11 -5.16 -8.48
C ASN A 385 12.91 -6.08 -8.23
N LEU A 386 12.74 -6.48 -6.98
CA LEU A 386 11.53 -7.15 -6.53
C LEU A 386 10.36 -6.16 -6.56
N LEU A 387 9.25 -6.58 -7.14
CA LEU A 387 8.05 -5.75 -7.28
C LEU A 387 6.91 -6.34 -6.48
N ALA A 388 6.21 -5.50 -5.73
CA ALA A 388 4.97 -5.91 -5.09
C ALA A 388 3.94 -6.35 -6.14
N ALA A 389 3.15 -7.38 -5.80
CA ALA A 389 2.06 -7.86 -6.64
C ALA A 389 1.05 -6.73 -6.93
N LEU A 390 0.57 -6.66 -8.16
CA LEU A 390 -0.36 -5.61 -8.59
C LEU A 390 -1.58 -6.23 -9.25
N PRO A 391 -2.65 -6.50 -8.47
CA PRO A 391 -3.90 -7.02 -9.02
C PRO A 391 -4.49 -6.09 -10.10
N PRO A 392 -5.19 -6.60 -11.12
CA PRO A 392 -5.69 -5.80 -12.23
C PRO A 392 -6.59 -4.63 -11.80
N LEU A 393 -7.45 -4.84 -10.80
CA LEU A 393 -8.32 -3.78 -10.27
C LEU A 393 -7.53 -2.69 -9.53
N THR A 394 -6.46 -3.07 -8.82
CA THR A 394 -5.55 -2.14 -8.17
C THR A 394 -4.74 -1.36 -9.21
N ALA A 395 -4.29 -2.01 -10.28
CA ALA A 395 -3.63 -1.34 -11.40
C ALA A 395 -4.55 -0.32 -12.08
N LEU A 396 -5.81 -0.69 -12.34
CA LEU A 396 -6.80 0.21 -12.93
C LEU A 396 -7.07 1.41 -12.03
N ARG A 397 -7.24 1.20 -10.71
CA ARG A 397 -7.39 2.29 -9.73
C ARG A 397 -6.15 3.18 -9.70
N LEU A 398 -4.95 2.61 -9.71
CA LEU A 398 -3.70 3.38 -9.69
C LEU A 398 -3.61 4.32 -10.90
N VAL A 399 -3.88 3.80 -12.10
CA VAL A 399 -3.81 4.55 -13.36
C VAL A 399 -4.92 5.60 -13.46
N ALA A 400 -6.18 5.19 -13.34
CA ALA A 400 -7.32 6.10 -13.43
C ALA A 400 -7.39 7.09 -12.26
N GLY A 401 -7.00 6.64 -11.07
CA GLY A 401 -6.91 7.45 -9.86
C GLY A 401 -5.84 8.53 -9.95
N THR A 402 -4.68 8.24 -10.53
CA THR A 402 -3.63 9.25 -10.79
C THR A 402 -4.13 10.33 -11.77
N ALA A 403 -4.83 9.92 -12.83
CA ALA A 403 -5.47 10.85 -13.75
C ALA A 403 -6.53 11.73 -13.06
N ALA A 404 -7.37 11.13 -12.21
CA ALA A 404 -8.38 11.83 -11.43
C ALA A 404 -7.77 12.80 -10.42
N LEU A 405 -6.70 12.41 -9.72
CA LEU A 405 -5.93 13.25 -8.80
C LEU A 405 -5.44 14.53 -9.49
N LEU A 406 -4.79 14.39 -10.65
CA LEU A 406 -4.32 15.54 -11.43
C LEU A 406 -5.49 16.42 -11.88
N ALA A 407 -6.58 15.83 -12.36
CA ALA A 407 -7.74 16.54 -12.87
C ALA A 407 -8.47 17.34 -11.79
N VAL A 408 -8.71 16.75 -10.60
CA VAL A 408 -9.35 17.46 -9.48
C VAL A 408 -8.42 18.53 -8.91
N SER A 409 -7.10 18.27 -8.86
CA SER A 409 -6.11 19.29 -8.47
C SER A 409 -6.10 20.49 -9.43
N ALA A 410 -6.26 20.24 -10.73
CA ALA A 410 -6.41 21.29 -11.73
C ALA A 410 -7.68 22.13 -11.50
N VAL A 411 -8.81 21.48 -11.18
CA VAL A 411 -10.06 22.16 -10.84
C VAL A 411 -9.90 23.02 -9.58
N PHE A 412 -9.24 22.49 -8.54
CA PHE A 412 -8.94 23.25 -7.33
C PHE A 412 -8.05 24.47 -7.61
N ALA A 413 -6.99 24.29 -8.40
CA ALA A 413 -6.09 25.38 -8.81
C ALA A 413 -6.83 26.45 -9.65
N LEU A 414 -7.71 26.03 -10.57
CA LEU A 414 -8.57 26.94 -11.34
C LEU A 414 -9.50 27.73 -10.41
N ALA A 415 -10.10 27.07 -9.42
CA ALA A 415 -10.97 27.72 -8.44
C ALA A 415 -10.21 28.79 -7.64
N LEU A 416 -8.99 28.49 -7.16
CA LEU A 416 -8.11 29.47 -6.52
C LEU A 416 -7.75 30.63 -7.46
N GLY A 417 -7.45 30.34 -8.73
CA GLY A 417 -7.20 31.36 -9.75
C GLY A 417 -8.37 32.31 -9.93
N SER A 418 -9.59 31.79 -9.92
CA SER A 418 -10.82 32.58 -10.02
C SER A 418 -11.12 33.42 -8.76
N LEU A 419 -10.76 32.93 -7.57
CA LEU A 419 -10.93 33.62 -6.29
C LEU A 419 -9.92 34.76 -6.11
N LEU A 420 -8.65 34.49 -6.40
CA LEU A 420 -7.52 35.39 -6.10
C LEU A 420 -7.28 36.40 -7.22
N ARG A 421 -7.66 36.07 -8.47
CA ARG A 421 -7.51 36.93 -9.66
C ARG A 421 -6.06 37.37 -9.97
N ARG A 422 -5.07 36.87 -9.24
CA ARG A 422 -3.62 37.07 -9.43
C ARG A 422 -2.97 35.72 -9.67
N SER A 423 -2.36 35.54 -10.84
CA SER A 423 -1.81 34.24 -11.27
C SER A 423 -0.74 33.72 -10.31
N ALA A 424 0.24 34.55 -9.95
CA ALA A 424 1.34 34.14 -9.07
C ALA A 424 0.83 33.67 -7.69
N VAL A 425 -0.05 34.45 -7.07
CA VAL A 425 -0.62 34.13 -5.74
C VAL A 425 -1.45 32.84 -5.80
N ALA A 426 -2.23 32.64 -6.87
CA ALA A 426 -3.03 31.42 -7.02
C ALA A 426 -2.19 30.16 -7.26
N VAL A 427 -1.12 30.25 -8.06
CA VAL A 427 -0.19 29.14 -8.25
C VAL A 427 0.49 28.79 -6.92
N ILE A 428 1.03 29.78 -6.21
CA ILE A 428 1.68 29.56 -4.91
C ILE A 428 0.70 28.95 -3.92
N ALA A 429 -0.53 29.47 -3.81
CA ALA A 429 -1.55 28.93 -2.91
C ALA A 429 -1.89 27.46 -3.23
N ALA A 430 -2.01 27.09 -4.51
CA ALA A 430 -2.27 25.71 -4.91
C ALA A 430 -1.08 24.78 -4.57
N ILE A 431 0.16 25.22 -4.82
CA ILE A 431 1.37 24.46 -4.48
C ILE A 431 1.47 24.27 -2.96
N VAL A 432 1.28 25.33 -2.18
CA VAL A 432 1.31 25.28 -0.71
C VAL A 432 0.18 24.42 -0.13
N ALA A 433 -0.98 24.36 -0.79
CA ALA A 433 -2.11 23.54 -0.33
C ALA A 433 -1.98 22.04 -0.68
N ILE A 434 -1.32 21.70 -1.80
CA ILE A 434 -1.26 20.31 -2.29
C ILE A 434 0.14 19.71 -2.19
N ILE A 435 1.15 20.38 -2.75
CA ILE A 435 2.49 19.81 -2.96
C ILE A 435 3.34 19.92 -1.69
N VAL A 436 3.31 21.07 -1.01
CA VAL A 436 4.10 21.27 0.21
C VAL A 436 3.71 20.25 1.31
N PRO A 437 2.41 20.01 1.60
CA PRO A 437 2.02 19.05 2.62
C PRO A 437 2.42 17.62 2.25
N TYR A 438 2.31 17.25 0.97
CA TYR A 438 2.79 15.97 0.46
C TYR A 438 4.30 15.82 0.70
N LEU A 439 5.11 16.78 0.24
CA LEU A 439 6.56 16.71 0.35
C LEU A 439 7.03 16.68 1.82
N LEU A 440 6.44 17.51 2.68
CA LEU A 440 6.76 17.52 4.10
C LEU A 440 6.47 16.17 4.77
N ALA A 441 5.37 15.51 4.38
CA ALA A 441 5.00 14.21 4.92
C ALA A 441 5.84 13.05 4.37
N THR A 442 6.16 13.04 3.06
CA THR A 442 6.84 11.91 2.42
C THR A 442 8.37 12.02 2.42
N ALA A 443 8.94 13.23 2.55
CA ALA A 443 10.40 13.42 2.59
C ALA A 443 10.99 13.24 4.00
N SER A 444 10.24 12.65 4.94
CA SER A 444 10.62 12.49 6.35
C SER A 444 11.01 13.81 7.04
N LEU A 445 10.41 14.94 6.64
CA LEU A 445 10.71 16.26 7.22
C LEU A 445 9.89 16.57 8.48
N LEU A 446 9.02 15.65 8.88
CA LEU A 446 8.13 15.78 10.02
C LEU A 446 8.09 14.46 10.80
N PRO A 447 7.76 14.48 12.10
CA PRO A 447 7.39 13.28 12.85
C PRO A 447 6.21 12.54 12.21
N ASP A 448 6.19 11.20 12.30
CA ASP A 448 5.20 10.33 11.63
C ASP A 448 3.74 10.69 11.98
N GLU A 449 3.48 11.12 13.21
CA GLU A 449 2.16 11.54 13.63
C GLU A 449 1.71 12.87 13.00
N ALA A 450 2.61 13.86 12.93
CA ALA A 450 2.34 15.12 12.27
C ALA A 450 2.13 14.93 10.76
N ALA A 451 2.96 14.10 10.12
CA ALA A 451 2.82 13.73 8.71
C ALA A 451 1.45 13.07 8.42
N ARG A 452 1.01 12.15 9.29
CA ARG A 452 -0.32 11.51 9.16
C ARG A 452 -1.46 12.52 9.30
N TRP A 453 -1.40 13.43 10.27
CA TRP A 453 -2.43 14.47 10.40
C TRP A 453 -2.46 15.42 9.20
N LEU A 454 -1.29 15.81 8.70
CA LEU A 454 -1.14 16.67 7.54
C LEU A 454 -1.80 16.05 6.29
N LEU A 455 -1.58 14.74 6.07
CA LEU A 455 -2.20 14.00 4.96
C LEU A 455 -3.66 13.61 5.19
N ARG A 456 -4.21 13.82 6.39
CA ARG A 456 -5.66 13.66 6.64
C ARG A 456 -6.44 14.93 6.33
N LEU A 457 -5.87 16.09 6.64
CA LEU A 457 -6.58 17.37 6.61
C LEU A 457 -6.35 18.19 5.34
N THR A 458 -5.22 18.00 4.64
CA THR A 458 -4.90 18.83 3.48
C THR A 458 -5.40 18.20 2.17
N PRO A 459 -5.53 18.99 1.09
CA PRO A 459 -5.75 18.46 -0.26
C PRO A 459 -4.74 17.38 -0.70
N ALA A 460 -3.55 17.32 -0.09
CA ALA A 460 -2.57 16.27 -0.32
C ALA A 460 -3.09 14.86 0.04
N ALA A 461 -4.15 14.75 0.84
CA ALA A 461 -4.87 13.50 1.08
C ALA A 461 -5.26 12.78 -0.23
N GLY A 462 -5.46 13.52 -1.32
CA GLY A 462 -5.80 12.97 -2.63
C GLY A 462 -4.76 11.98 -3.18
N PHE A 463 -3.49 12.08 -2.78
CA PHE A 463 -2.44 11.14 -3.20
C PHE A 463 -2.65 9.72 -2.67
N ALA A 464 -3.47 9.53 -1.63
CA ALA A 464 -3.86 8.20 -1.15
C ALA A 464 -4.49 7.33 -2.25
N ILE A 465 -5.07 7.94 -3.30
CA ILE A 465 -5.63 7.19 -4.43
C ILE A 465 -4.60 6.30 -5.14
N GLN A 466 -3.31 6.62 -5.01
CA GLN A 466 -2.19 5.88 -5.60
C GLN A 466 -1.69 4.74 -4.70
N GLN A 467 -2.07 4.69 -3.42
CA GLN A 467 -1.56 3.67 -2.50
C GLN A 467 -1.91 2.26 -2.98
N THR A 468 -0.91 1.38 -3.12
CA THR A 468 -1.11 -0.05 -3.45
C THR A 468 -0.77 -0.99 -2.31
N THR A 469 -0.09 -0.52 -1.27
CA THR A 469 0.26 -1.30 -0.08
C THR A 469 -0.97 -1.79 0.67
N VAL A 470 -0.99 -3.08 0.98
CA VAL A 470 -2.01 -3.76 1.79
C VAL A 470 -1.47 -3.95 3.20
N THR A 471 -2.29 -3.72 4.22
CA THR A 471 -1.94 -3.96 5.62
C THR A 471 -2.43 -5.33 6.05
N TYR A 472 -1.55 -6.14 6.63
CA TYR A 472 -1.90 -7.40 7.29
C TYR A 472 -1.65 -7.24 8.78
N GLU A 473 -2.62 -7.62 9.62
CA GLU A 473 -2.47 -7.50 11.08
C GLU A 473 -1.31 -8.37 11.58
N GLN A 474 -1.13 -9.54 10.95
CA GLN A 474 -0.11 -10.53 11.29
C GLN A 474 1.32 -10.17 10.84
N VAL A 475 1.54 -8.97 10.31
CA VAL A 475 2.86 -8.50 9.86
C VAL A 475 3.22 -7.20 10.57
N THR A 476 4.34 -7.22 11.31
CA THR A 476 4.92 -5.99 11.85
C THR A 476 5.65 -5.23 10.74
N ALA A 477 5.07 -4.11 10.28
CA ALA A 477 5.71 -3.21 9.33
C ALA A 477 5.52 -1.75 9.77
N ARG A 478 6.43 -0.87 9.32
CA ARG A 478 6.28 0.57 9.57
C ARG A 478 5.37 1.18 8.51
N PHE A 479 4.17 1.59 8.92
CA PHE A 479 3.22 2.26 8.04
C PHE A 479 3.33 3.78 8.19
N ALA A 480 4.28 4.39 7.48
CA ALA A 480 4.53 5.82 7.51
C ALA A 480 4.40 6.47 6.12
N PRO A 481 4.00 7.77 6.04
CA PRO A 481 3.99 8.52 4.78
C PRO A 481 5.32 8.53 4.03
N ALA A 482 6.43 8.54 4.77
CA ALA A 482 7.78 8.44 4.20
C ALA A 482 8.04 7.13 3.44
N GLU A 483 7.30 6.06 3.77
CA GLU A 483 7.41 4.75 3.13
C GLU A 483 6.34 4.55 2.04
N GLY A 484 5.56 5.59 1.74
CA GLY A 484 4.49 5.57 0.74
C GLY A 484 3.12 5.18 1.29
N PHE A 485 2.98 5.06 2.62
CA PHE A 485 1.71 4.71 3.24
C PHE A 485 0.89 5.95 3.62
N PHE A 486 -0.36 6.02 3.14
CA PHE A 486 -1.30 7.09 3.48
C PHE A 486 -2.23 6.67 4.63
N PRO A 487 -2.56 7.61 5.52
CA PRO A 487 -3.41 7.33 6.68
C PRO A 487 -4.90 7.18 6.36
N LEU A 488 -5.31 7.51 5.12
CA LEU A 488 -6.69 7.39 4.65
C LEU A 488 -6.75 6.34 3.55
N ALA A 489 -7.85 5.58 3.50
CA ALA A 489 -8.12 4.70 2.38
C ALA A 489 -8.12 5.47 1.05
N PRO A 490 -7.77 4.84 -0.08
CA PRO A 490 -7.58 5.52 -1.36
C PRO A 490 -8.72 6.46 -1.77
N TRP A 491 -9.95 5.98 -1.66
CA TRP A 491 -11.15 6.75 -2.00
C TRP A 491 -11.48 7.83 -0.98
N ALA A 492 -11.19 7.60 0.30
CA ALA A 492 -11.41 8.58 1.37
C ALA A 492 -10.47 9.79 1.21
N GLY A 493 -9.18 9.53 0.95
CA GLY A 493 -8.22 10.60 0.67
C GLY A 493 -8.57 11.38 -0.60
N PHE A 494 -9.00 10.69 -1.66
CA PHE A 494 -9.50 11.33 -2.87
C PHE A 494 -10.75 12.19 -2.61
N ALA A 495 -11.68 11.74 -1.77
CA ALA A 495 -12.87 12.48 -1.39
C ALA A 495 -12.53 13.80 -0.66
N VAL A 496 -11.47 13.82 0.16
CA VAL A 496 -10.99 15.05 0.81
C VAL A 496 -10.58 16.09 -0.24
N LEU A 497 -9.77 15.70 -1.24
CA LEU A 497 -9.39 16.60 -2.34
C LEU A 497 -10.62 17.11 -3.12
N CYS A 498 -11.57 16.22 -3.42
CA CYS A 498 -12.83 16.58 -4.07
C CYS A 498 -13.63 17.60 -3.25
N ALA A 499 -13.70 17.43 -1.92
CA ALA A 499 -14.38 18.36 -1.03
C ALA A 499 -13.73 19.76 -1.04
N TYR A 500 -12.40 19.83 -1.01
CA TYR A 500 -11.67 21.09 -1.14
C TYR A 500 -11.89 21.76 -2.51
N ALA A 501 -11.87 20.98 -3.61
CA ALA A 501 -12.15 21.48 -4.95
C ALA A 501 -13.59 22.02 -5.07
N ALA A 502 -14.58 21.30 -4.54
CA ALA A 502 -15.97 21.71 -4.53
C ALA A 502 -16.19 22.98 -3.69
N LEU A 503 -15.59 23.06 -2.50
CA LEU A 503 -15.64 24.23 -1.64
C LEU A 503 -15.03 25.46 -2.32
N ALA A 504 -13.83 25.32 -2.90
CA ALA A 504 -13.16 26.41 -3.60
C ALA A 504 -13.99 26.89 -4.81
N LEU A 505 -14.58 25.97 -5.59
CA LEU A 505 -15.47 26.31 -6.70
C LEU A 505 -16.76 27.00 -6.23
N ALA A 506 -17.35 26.55 -5.12
CA ALA A 506 -18.55 27.17 -4.57
C ALA A 506 -18.28 28.60 -4.10
N LEU A 507 -17.16 28.82 -3.40
CA LEU A 507 -16.70 30.14 -2.98
C LEU A 507 -16.41 31.05 -4.19
N ALA A 508 -15.75 30.52 -5.22
CA ALA A 508 -15.49 31.23 -6.46
C ALA A 508 -16.80 31.67 -7.16
N ALA A 509 -17.74 30.75 -7.31
CA ALA A 509 -19.04 31.01 -7.92
C ALA A 509 -19.84 32.03 -7.11
N HIS A 510 -19.81 31.94 -5.78
CA HIS A 510 -20.46 32.90 -4.90
C HIS A 510 -19.88 34.31 -5.06
N ARG A 511 -18.54 34.44 -5.07
CA ARG A 511 -17.86 35.73 -5.26
C ARG A 511 -18.15 36.37 -6.62
N LEU A 512 -18.21 35.56 -7.68
CA LEU A 512 -18.55 36.02 -9.04
C LEU A 512 -19.98 36.55 -9.15
N ARG A 513 -20.92 36.03 -8.35
CA ARG A 513 -22.31 36.51 -8.30
C ARG A 513 -22.45 37.84 -7.56
N ARG A 514 -21.67 38.05 -6.49
CA ARG A 514 -21.83 39.22 -5.60
C ARG A 514 -21.02 40.46 -6.00
N ARG A 515 -19.97 40.33 -6.81
CA ARG A 515 -19.15 41.46 -7.24
C ARG A 515 -19.29 41.70 -8.74
N ASP A 516 -19.69 42.92 -9.11
CA ASP A 516 -19.55 43.40 -10.48
C ASP A 516 -18.07 43.61 -10.84
N VAL A 517 -17.76 43.45 -12.14
CA VAL A 517 -16.40 43.35 -12.70
C VAL A 517 -16.05 44.56 -13.56
#